data_AF-A0A965LLG0-F1
#
_entry.id   AF-A0A965LLG0-F1
#
_cell.length_a   1.000
_cell.length_b   1.000
_cell.length_c   1.000
_cell.angle_alpha   90.00
_cell.angle_beta   90.00
_cell.angle_gamma   90.00
#
_symmetry.space_group_name_H-M   'P 1'
#
loop_
_entity.id
_entity.type
_entity.pdbx_description
1 polymer ?
#
loop_
_entity_poly.entity_id
_entity_poly.type
_entity_poly.pdbx_seq_one_letter_code
_entity_poly.pdbx_strand_id
1 'polypeptide(L)'
;MVPYWAEYHHAAGKIPAGGIFITSNAQCFGQVVFDAQAGTLNVPTGNAHYDVTGKVIDGWVETSIRGDFIRKIWNIEPKYLSRVEVTIEYNANDTSAATSTTKYITAEDKIEIKAYGFHYSSPQIKIKFPKTAFIQPTPPPAPVPSNKKNVTIVCIKGKLTKKVSGLQPKCPTGYKIKR
;
A
#
# COMPACT_ATOMS: atom_id res chain seq x y z
N MET A 1 7.15 13.14 18.39
CA MET A 1 6.97 11.68 18.37
C MET A 1 5.51 11.42 18.06
N VAL A 2 5.20 10.85 16.90
CA VAL A 2 3.81 10.67 16.43
C VAL A 2 3.43 9.23 16.76
N PRO A 3 2.36 8.98 17.55
CA PRO A 3 1.99 7.64 17.97
C PRO A 3 1.61 6.75 16.78
N TYR A 4 1.74 5.43 16.92
CA TYR A 4 1.48 4.43 15.87
C TYR A 4 0.14 4.63 15.14
N TRP A 5 -0.92 5.08 15.82
CA TRP A 5 -2.21 5.37 15.20
C TRP A 5 -2.20 6.63 14.31
N ALA A 6 -1.33 7.60 14.60
CA ALA A 6 -1.25 8.87 13.92
C ALA A 6 -0.39 8.82 12.64
N GLU A 7 0.49 7.83 12.47
CA GLU A 7 1.07 7.51 11.14
C GLU A 7 -0.02 7.10 10.14
N TYR A 8 -1.15 6.57 10.62
CA TYR A 8 -2.25 6.08 9.79
C TYR A 8 -3.44 7.03 9.67
N HIS A 9 -3.27 8.32 10.00
CA HIS A 9 -4.30 9.34 9.77
C HIS A 9 -4.77 9.40 8.30
N HIS A 10 -3.92 9.04 7.34
CA HIS A 10 -4.25 8.92 5.92
C HIS A 10 -5.27 7.81 5.61
N ALA A 11 -5.49 6.86 6.53
CA ALA A 11 -6.47 5.79 6.36
C ALA A 11 -7.92 6.28 6.51
N ALA A 12 -8.17 7.56 6.85
CA ALA A 12 -9.50 8.19 6.88
C ALA A 12 -10.57 7.35 7.62
N GLY A 13 -10.21 6.76 8.76
CA GLY A 13 -11.11 5.91 9.56
C GLY A 13 -11.32 4.48 9.04
N LYS A 14 -10.57 4.05 8.02
CA LYS A 14 -10.65 2.70 7.41
C LYS A 14 -9.58 1.73 7.91
N ILE A 15 -8.99 1.96 9.08
CA ILE A 15 -8.01 1.04 9.66
C ILE A 15 -8.73 -0.29 9.93
N PRO A 16 -8.39 -1.38 9.23
CA PRO A 16 -9.03 -2.68 9.46
C PRO A 16 -8.74 -3.17 10.88
N ALA A 17 -9.66 -3.96 11.45
CA ALA A 17 -9.43 -4.62 12.73
C ALA A 17 -8.24 -5.59 12.60
N GLY A 18 -7.16 -5.31 13.34
CA GLY A 18 -5.91 -6.05 13.25
C GLY A 18 -4.70 -5.11 13.27
N GLY A 19 -3.50 -5.68 13.14
CA GLY A 19 -2.27 -4.89 13.17
C GLY A 19 -1.04 -5.70 12.78
N ILE A 20 0.11 -5.14 13.12
CA ILE A 20 1.42 -5.76 12.99
C ILE A 20 1.74 -6.37 14.36
N PHE A 21 1.94 -7.67 14.41
CA PHE A 21 2.48 -8.35 15.59
C PHE A 21 3.94 -8.65 15.32
N ILE A 22 4.81 -8.25 16.24
CA ILE A 22 6.24 -8.54 16.18
C ILE A 22 6.62 -9.24 17.47
N THR A 23 7.32 -10.34 17.33
CA THR A 23 7.89 -11.11 18.43
C THR A 23 9.38 -11.28 18.17
N SER A 24 10.19 -11.17 19.21
CA SER A 24 11.64 -11.35 19.14
C SER A 24 12.17 -11.76 20.52
N ASN A 25 13.42 -12.20 20.58
CA ASN A 25 14.19 -12.27 21.82
C ASN A 25 14.97 -10.97 22.10
N ALA A 26 14.55 -9.84 21.55
CA ALA A 26 15.07 -8.52 21.94
C ALA A 26 14.47 -8.09 23.28
N GLN A 27 15.27 -7.41 24.10
CA GLN A 27 14.81 -6.83 25.36
C GLN A 27 14.09 -5.49 25.14
N CYS A 28 14.45 -4.79 24.06
CA CYS A 28 13.92 -3.48 23.73
C CYS A 28 13.43 -3.45 22.28
N PHE A 29 12.28 -2.80 22.08
CA PHE A 29 11.76 -2.44 20.77
C PHE A 29 11.64 -0.93 20.65
N GLY A 30 12.12 -0.39 19.53
CA GLY A 30 11.82 0.99 19.16
C GLY A 30 10.49 1.09 18.41
N GLN A 31 10.17 2.31 17.96
CA GLN A 31 9.01 2.53 17.11
C GLN A 31 9.20 1.83 15.76
N VAL A 32 8.27 0.93 15.43
CA VAL A 32 8.21 0.29 14.12
C VAL A 32 7.65 1.30 13.13
N VAL A 33 8.39 1.56 12.05
CA VAL A 33 8.03 2.57 11.04
C VAL A 33 8.06 1.94 9.66
N PHE A 34 7.03 2.19 8.87
CA PHE A 34 7.04 1.86 7.45
C PHE A 34 7.48 3.05 6.62
N ASP A 35 8.58 2.91 5.89
CA ASP A 35 9.02 3.87 4.88
C ASP A 35 8.41 3.50 3.53
N ALA A 36 7.41 4.28 3.11
CA ALA A 36 6.71 4.08 1.84
C ALA A 36 7.59 4.37 0.61
N GLN A 37 8.61 5.23 0.72
CA GLN A 37 9.50 5.55 -0.40
C GLN A 37 10.51 4.42 -0.63
N ALA A 38 11.10 3.92 0.46
CA ALA A 38 12.03 2.80 0.41
C ALA A 38 11.32 1.45 0.26
N GLY A 39 10.03 1.36 0.63
CA GLY A 39 9.26 0.13 0.67
C GLY A 39 9.76 -0.81 1.78
N THR A 40 10.18 -0.23 2.91
CA THR A 40 10.83 -0.97 4.01
C THR A 40 10.08 -0.79 5.32
N LEU A 41 9.83 -1.89 6.02
CA LEU A 41 9.41 -1.88 7.42
C LEU A 41 10.65 -1.93 8.31
N ASN A 42 10.88 -0.86 9.06
CA ASN A 42 11.98 -0.73 10.00
C ASN A 42 11.52 -1.19 11.38
N VAL A 43 12.21 -2.18 11.92
CA VAL A 43 11.96 -2.77 13.24
C VAL A 43 13.22 -2.57 14.08
N PRO A 44 13.29 -1.46 14.85
CA PRO A 44 14.40 -1.23 15.77
C PRO A 44 14.34 -2.26 16.91
N THR A 45 15.42 -3.00 17.11
CA THR A 45 15.52 -3.99 18.20
C THR A 45 16.80 -3.79 18.98
N GLY A 46 16.77 -4.12 20.27
CA GLY A 46 17.95 -4.03 21.12
C GLY A 46 17.99 -5.10 22.20
N ASN A 47 19.18 -5.64 22.45
CA ASN A 47 19.45 -6.54 23.57
C ASN A 47 20.95 -6.48 23.92
N ALA A 48 21.33 -7.06 25.06
CA ALA A 48 22.72 -7.34 25.37
C ALA A 48 23.39 -8.13 24.23
N HIS A 49 24.67 -7.91 24.01
CA HIS A 49 25.42 -8.60 22.97
C HIS A 49 25.76 -10.06 23.37
N TYR A 50 26.06 -10.26 24.66
CA TYR A 50 26.41 -11.55 25.23
C TYR A 50 25.38 -11.99 26.26
N ASP A 51 25.19 -13.30 26.40
CA ASP A 51 24.43 -13.89 27.49
C ASP A 51 25.24 -13.95 28.79
N VAL A 52 24.63 -14.49 29.85
CA VAL A 52 25.24 -14.63 31.18
C VAL A 52 26.46 -15.57 31.21
N THR A 53 26.70 -16.33 30.14
CA THR A 53 27.86 -17.21 29.98
C THR A 53 28.96 -16.60 29.10
N GLY A 54 28.74 -15.38 28.57
CA GLY A 54 29.67 -14.70 27.66
C GLY A 54 29.54 -15.12 26.20
N LYS A 55 28.51 -15.88 25.82
CA LYS A 55 28.26 -16.29 24.43
C LYS A 55 27.44 -15.22 23.71
N VAL A 56 27.75 -14.97 22.44
CA VAL A 56 26.96 -14.06 21.59
C VAL A 56 25.52 -14.56 21.49
N ILE A 57 24.57 -13.65 21.67
CA ILE A 57 23.15 -13.97 21.57
C ILE A 57 22.73 -13.96 20.10
N ASP A 58 22.26 -15.11 19.62
CA ASP A 58 21.62 -15.24 18.33
C ASP A 58 20.24 -14.57 18.35
N GLY A 59 20.05 -13.62 17.45
CA GLY A 59 18.84 -12.83 17.29
C GLY A 59 17.84 -13.45 16.34
N TRP A 60 16.57 -13.29 16.69
CA TRP A 60 15.46 -13.64 15.83
C TRP A 60 14.35 -12.60 15.93
N VAL A 61 13.64 -12.40 14.83
CA VAL A 61 12.40 -11.63 14.80
C VAL A 61 11.38 -12.33 13.93
N GLU A 62 10.15 -12.42 14.41
CA GLU A 62 9.02 -12.93 13.67
C GLU A 62 7.93 -11.87 13.64
N THR A 63 7.45 -11.56 12.45
CA THR A 63 6.35 -10.62 12.24
C THR A 63 5.17 -11.36 11.65
N SER A 64 3.98 -10.98 12.11
CA SER A 64 2.70 -11.43 11.59
C SER A 64 1.87 -10.20 11.29
N ILE A 65 1.59 -9.98 10.00
CA ILE A 65 0.87 -8.81 9.51
C ILE A 65 -0.42 -9.28 8.84
N ARG A 66 -1.52 -8.62 9.20
CA ARG A 66 -2.81 -8.86 8.57
C ARG A 66 -2.82 -8.35 7.12
N GLY A 67 -3.34 -9.17 6.21
CA GLY A 67 -3.36 -8.92 4.78
C GLY A 67 -4.22 -7.72 4.39
N ASP A 68 -5.39 -7.58 5.02
CA ASP A 68 -6.27 -6.42 4.87
C ASP A 68 -5.60 -5.11 5.34
N PHE A 69 -4.78 -5.16 6.39
CA PHE A 69 -3.98 -4.03 6.85
C PHE A 69 -2.95 -3.61 5.80
N ILE A 70 -2.06 -4.51 5.38
CA ILE A 70 -0.99 -4.19 4.41
C ILE A 70 -1.53 -3.74 3.04
N ARG A 71 -2.67 -4.29 2.59
CA ARG A 71 -3.35 -3.82 1.37
C ARG A 71 -3.92 -2.41 1.52
N LYS A 72 -4.59 -2.08 2.62
CA LYS A 72 -5.23 -0.76 2.80
C LYS A 72 -4.22 0.34 3.12
N ILE A 73 -3.17 0.00 3.84
CA ILE A 73 -2.26 0.97 4.44
C ILE A 73 -1.01 1.17 3.58
N TRP A 74 -0.43 0.08 3.05
CA TRP A 74 0.80 0.14 2.25
C TRP A 74 0.56 -0.13 0.76
N ASN A 75 -0.68 -0.42 0.39
CA ASN A 75 -1.05 -0.77 -0.98
C ASN A 75 -0.21 -1.94 -1.52
N ILE A 76 0.11 -2.90 -0.66
CA ILE A 76 0.89 -4.11 -1.00
C ILE A 76 -0.05 -5.31 -0.96
N GLU A 77 0.08 -6.20 -1.94
CA GLU A 77 -0.67 -7.44 -2.06
C GLU A 77 0.14 -8.64 -1.51
N PRO A 78 -0.25 -9.22 -0.35
CA PRO A 78 0.49 -10.30 0.31
C PRO A 78 0.80 -11.52 -0.54
N LYS A 79 -0.05 -11.90 -1.49
CA LYS A 79 0.21 -13.08 -2.36
C LYS A 79 1.49 -12.95 -3.19
N TYR A 80 1.99 -11.73 -3.41
CA TYR A 80 3.23 -11.48 -4.14
C TYR A 80 4.46 -11.39 -3.23
N LEU A 81 4.29 -11.52 -1.91
CA LEU A 81 5.36 -11.54 -0.93
C LEU A 81 5.91 -12.96 -0.71
N SER A 82 6.32 -13.64 -1.79
CA SER A 82 6.93 -14.98 -1.68
C SER A 82 8.37 -14.92 -1.12
N ARG A 83 9.06 -13.79 -1.34
CA ARG A 83 10.39 -13.52 -0.79
C ARG A 83 10.48 -12.03 -0.44
N VAL A 84 10.84 -11.75 0.80
CA VAL A 84 11.24 -10.41 1.26
C VAL A 84 12.73 -10.40 1.53
N GLU A 85 13.35 -9.24 1.36
CA GLU A 85 14.76 -9.05 1.71
C GLU A 85 14.81 -8.48 3.14
N VAL A 86 15.58 -9.12 4.02
CA VAL A 86 15.76 -8.64 5.40
C VAL A 86 17.22 -8.25 5.60
N THR A 87 17.43 -6.97 5.82
CA THR A 87 18.75 -6.38 6.08
C THR A 87 18.84 -5.96 7.54
N ILE A 88 19.95 -6.29 8.18
CA ILE A 88 20.27 -5.92 9.55
C ILE A 88 21.29 -4.82 9.48
N GLU A 89 21.00 -3.68 10.08
CA GLU A 89 21.88 -2.52 10.11
C GLU A 89 22.27 -2.22 11.56
N TYR A 90 23.56 -2.39 11.88
CA TYR A 90 24.10 -2.04 13.19
C TYR A 90 24.48 -0.57 13.25
N ASN A 91 25.07 -0.09 12.14
CA ASN A 91 25.44 1.30 11.88
C ASN A 91 25.33 1.55 10.36
N ALA A 92 25.37 2.81 9.92
CA ALA A 92 25.21 3.16 8.50
C ALA A 92 26.16 2.42 7.53
N ASN A 93 27.34 1.99 8.00
CA ASN A 93 28.35 1.29 7.18
C ASN A 93 28.45 -0.21 7.49
N ASP A 94 27.65 -0.72 8.43
CA ASP A 94 27.70 -2.10 8.89
C ASP A 94 26.32 -2.73 8.74
N THR A 95 26.16 -3.40 7.59
CA THR A 95 24.92 -4.07 7.22
C THR A 95 25.19 -5.54 6.90
N SER A 96 24.23 -6.39 7.27
CA SER A 96 24.27 -7.83 7.02
C SER A 96 22.91 -8.31 6.50
N ALA A 97 22.90 -9.35 5.67
CA ALA A 97 21.64 -9.99 5.26
C ALA A 97 21.23 -11.04 6.30
N ALA A 98 19.99 -10.99 6.78
CA ALA A 98 19.46 -12.02 7.65
C ALA A 98 18.95 -13.22 6.85
N THR A 99 19.04 -14.41 7.45
CA THR A 99 18.34 -15.59 6.95
C THR A 99 16.85 -15.39 7.20
N SER A 100 16.04 -15.33 6.16
CA SER A 100 14.61 -15.02 6.30
C SER A 100 13.71 -15.98 5.53
N THR A 101 12.51 -16.18 6.08
CA THR A 101 11.42 -16.93 5.45
C THR A 101 10.17 -16.08 5.42
N THR A 102 9.41 -16.18 4.34
CA THR A 102 8.13 -15.49 4.21
C THR A 102 7.04 -16.48 3.83
N LYS A 103 5.88 -16.38 4.47
CA LYS A 103 4.73 -17.23 4.20
C LYS A 103 3.45 -16.43 4.25
N TYR A 104 2.73 -16.40 3.14
CA TYR A 104 1.36 -15.89 3.11
C TYR A 104 0.38 -17.03 3.41
N ILE A 105 -0.39 -16.89 4.50
CA ILE A 105 -1.43 -17.82 4.91
C ILE A 105 -2.77 -17.27 4.42
N THR A 106 -3.19 -17.71 3.23
CA THR A 106 -4.41 -17.20 2.58
C THR A 106 -5.69 -17.45 3.39
N ALA A 107 -5.78 -18.57 4.10
CA ALA A 107 -6.93 -18.90 4.94
C ALA A 107 -7.14 -17.92 6.11
N GLU A 108 -6.07 -17.32 6.62
CA GLU A 108 -6.08 -16.36 7.73
C GLU A 108 -5.90 -14.92 7.24
N ASP A 109 -5.70 -14.72 5.93
CA ASP A 109 -5.31 -13.45 5.33
C ASP A 109 -4.15 -12.79 6.11
N LYS A 110 -3.04 -13.52 6.25
CA LYS A 110 -1.93 -13.14 7.13
C LYS A 110 -0.58 -13.43 6.47
N ILE A 111 0.34 -12.47 6.52
CA ILE A 111 1.74 -12.65 6.07
C ILE A 111 2.63 -12.83 7.29
N GLU A 112 3.40 -13.92 7.31
CA GLU A 112 4.40 -14.21 8.33
C GLU A 112 5.79 -14.03 7.73
N ILE A 113 6.64 -13.24 8.39
CA ILE A 113 8.05 -13.03 8.01
C ILE A 113 8.90 -13.35 9.23
N LYS A 114 9.80 -14.31 9.09
CA LYS A 114 10.74 -14.70 10.13
C LYS A 114 12.15 -14.38 9.67
N ALA A 115 12.97 -13.82 10.54
CA ALA A 115 14.36 -13.50 10.25
C ALA A 115 15.26 -13.94 11.42
N TYR A 116 16.38 -14.56 11.08
CA TYR A 116 17.33 -15.19 11.99
C TYR A 116 18.77 -14.93 11.51
N GLY A 117 19.74 -15.30 12.36
CA GLY A 117 21.16 -15.31 11.99
C GLY A 117 21.82 -13.95 12.06
N PHE A 118 21.36 -13.11 12.99
CA PHE A 118 22.03 -11.88 13.38
C PHE A 118 22.33 -11.92 14.87
N HIS A 119 23.12 -10.98 15.39
CA HIS A 119 23.38 -10.88 16.83
C HIS A 119 22.85 -9.57 17.38
N TYR A 120 22.63 -9.48 18.68
CA TYR A 120 22.13 -8.25 19.28
C TYR A 120 23.23 -7.24 19.63
N SER A 121 22.83 -5.99 19.62
CA SER A 121 23.41 -4.81 20.26
C SER A 121 22.25 -3.80 20.20
N SER A 122 22.26 -2.88 19.24
CA SER A 122 21.11 -2.04 18.87
C SER A 122 20.80 -2.02 17.37
N PRO A 123 20.57 -3.18 16.71
CA PRO A 123 20.34 -3.21 15.26
C PRO A 123 18.98 -2.66 14.83
N GLN A 124 18.95 -2.09 13.62
CA GLN A 124 17.75 -1.82 12.85
C GLN A 124 17.50 -2.97 11.87
N ILE A 125 16.38 -3.67 12.05
CA ILE A 125 15.96 -4.73 11.12
C ILE A 125 15.09 -4.10 10.03
N LYS A 126 15.57 -4.08 8.80
CA LYS A 126 14.88 -3.52 7.63
C LYS A 126 14.30 -4.65 6.79
N ILE A 127 12.98 -4.77 6.77
CA ILE A 127 12.25 -5.73 5.94
C ILE A 127 11.80 -5.00 4.68
N LYS A 128 12.43 -5.31 3.54
CA LYS A 128 12.15 -4.69 2.25
C LYS A 128 11.18 -5.51 1.44
N PHE A 129 10.08 -4.88 1.03
CA PHE A 129 9.07 -5.50 0.19
C PHE A 129 9.43 -5.35 -1.29
N PRO A 130 9.26 -6.40 -2.12
CA PRO A 130 9.53 -6.31 -3.55
C PRO A 130 8.55 -5.35 -4.23
N LYS A 131 9.06 -4.53 -5.16
CA LYS A 131 8.26 -3.56 -5.91
C LYS A 131 7.07 -4.19 -6.66
N THR A 132 7.22 -5.44 -7.08
CA THR A 132 6.17 -6.22 -7.77
C THR A 132 4.96 -6.52 -6.88
N ALA A 133 5.08 -6.42 -5.55
CA ALA A 133 3.97 -6.64 -4.64
C ALA A 133 3.12 -5.38 -4.40
N PHE A 134 3.60 -4.19 -4.77
CA PHE A 134 2.84 -2.96 -4.65
C PHE A 134 1.76 -2.91 -5.72
N ILE A 135 0.52 -2.74 -5.30
CA ILE A 135 -0.63 -2.52 -6.15
C ILE A 135 -0.42 -1.18 -6.84
N GLN A 136 -0.28 -1.18 -8.17
CA GLN A 136 -0.19 0.07 -8.91
C GLN A 136 -1.58 0.73 -8.94
N PRO A 137 -1.64 2.07 -8.84
CA PRO A 137 -2.89 2.76 -9.09
C PRO A 137 -3.38 2.40 -10.49
N THR A 138 -4.62 1.95 -10.59
CA THR A 138 -5.27 1.73 -11.87
C THR A 138 -5.16 3.04 -12.67
N PRO A 139 -4.64 3.03 -13.91
CA PRO A 139 -4.63 4.24 -14.72
C PRO A 139 -6.03 4.84 -14.74
N PRO A 140 -6.18 6.17 -14.66
CA PRO A 140 -7.47 6.83 -14.72
C PRO A 140 -8.27 6.26 -15.89
N PRO A 141 -9.58 6.00 -15.73
CA PRO A 141 -10.41 5.57 -16.85
C PRO A 141 -10.14 6.51 -18.03
N ALA A 142 -9.73 5.94 -19.16
CA ALA A 142 -9.54 6.74 -20.37
C ALA A 142 -10.82 7.56 -20.58
N PRO A 143 -10.72 8.87 -20.88
CA PRO A 143 -11.88 9.73 -21.04
C PRO A 143 -12.83 9.06 -22.03
N VAL A 144 -13.99 8.64 -21.53
CA VAL A 144 -15.04 8.04 -22.34
C VAL A 144 -15.38 9.08 -23.42
N PRO A 145 -15.19 8.80 -24.72
CA PRO A 145 -15.58 9.75 -25.74
C PRO A 145 -17.08 9.98 -25.57
N SER A 146 -17.47 11.18 -25.16
CA SER A 146 -18.87 11.54 -25.09
C SER A 146 -19.37 11.63 -26.52
N ASN A 147 -19.88 10.52 -27.05
CA ASN A 147 -20.66 10.49 -28.29
C ASN A 147 -22.01 11.17 -28.03
N LYS A 148 -21.99 12.46 -27.69
CA LYS A 148 -23.17 13.30 -27.78
C LYS A 148 -23.41 13.53 -29.27
N LYS A 149 -24.15 12.61 -29.89
CA LYS A 149 -24.50 12.71 -31.31
C LYS A 149 -25.24 14.03 -31.53
N ASN A 150 -24.74 14.86 -32.45
CA ASN A 150 -25.48 16.04 -32.90
C ASN A 150 -26.80 15.56 -33.52
N VAL A 151 -27.91 15.95 -32.92
CA VAL A 151 -29.25 15.71 -33.46
C VAL A 151 -29.57 16.92 -34.34
N THR A 152 -30.10 16.67 -35.54
CA THR A 152 -30.60 17.73 -36.43
C THR A 152 -32.11 17.68 -36.44
N ILE A 153 -32.75 18.78 -36.03
CA ILE A 153 -34.20 18.96 -36.09
C ILE A 153 -34.55 19.90 -37.23
N VAL A 154 -35.74 19.70 -37.78
CA VAL A 154 -36.33 20.60 -38.77
C VAL A 154 -37.40 21.43 -38.09
N CYS A 155 -37.32 22.74 -38.22
CA CYS A 155 -38.20 23.72 -37.60
C CYS A 155 -39.01 24.44 -38.70
N ILE A 156 -40.32 24.58 -38.50
CA ILE A 156 -41.24 25.18 -39.47
C ILE A 156 -41.99 26.38 -38.88
N LYS A 157 -42.14 27.44 -39.68
CA LYS A 157 -42.96 28.62 -39.38
C LYS A 157 -43.72 29.03 -40.64
N GLY A 158 -44.99 28.61 -40.75
CA GLY A 158 -45.76 28.74 -41.99
C GLY A 158 -45.13 27.91 -43.11
N LYS A 159 -44.86 28.54 -44.26
CA LYS A 159 -44.16 27.90 -45.41
C LYS A 159 -42.63 27.86 -45.28
N LEU A 160 -42.05 28.53 -44.28
CA LEU A 160 -40.60 28.61 -44.09
C LEU A 160 -40.08 27.42 -43.26
N THR A 161 -39.02 26.78 -43.74
CA THR A 161 -38.37 25.62 -43.09
C THR A 161 -36.91 25.94 -42.77
N LYS A 162 -36.45 25.63 -41.55
CA LYS A 162 -35.05 25.74 -41.12
C LYS A 162 -34.55 24.45 -40.48
N LYS A 163 -33.32 24.04 -40.80
CA LYS A 163 -32.62 22.92 -40.12
C LYS A 163 -31.76 23.48 -39.00
N VAL A 164 -31.83 22.87 -37.82
CA VAL A 164 -31.05 23.25 -36.63
C VAL A 164 -30.36 22.01 -36.09
N SER A 165 -29.02 22.04 -36.01
CA SER A 165 -28.20 20.93 -35.52
C SER A 165 -27.55 21.30 -34.19
N GLY A 166 -27.53 20.36 -33.25
CA GLY A 166 -26.84 20.55 -31.97
C GLY A 166 -27.00 19.35 -31.05
N LEU A 167 -26.42 19.46 -29.85
CA LEU A 167 -26.51 18.40 -28.84
C LEU A 167 -27.92 18.25 -28.26
N GLN A 168 -28.68 19.35 -28.22
CA GLN A 168 -30.05 19.40 -27.76
C GLN A 168 -30.75 20.58 -28.46
N PRO A 169 -30.97 20.48 -29.79
CA PRO A 169 -31.40 21.62 -30.60
C PRO A 169 -32.83 22.01 -30.22
N LYS A 170 -33.09 23.32 -30.15
CA LYS A 170 -34.43 23.90 -29.96
C LYS A 170 -34.78 24.77 -31.16
N CYS A 171 -36.06 24.80 -31.53
CA CYS A 171 -36.50 25.69 -32.59
C CYS A 171 -36.47 27.15 -32.12
N PRO A 172 -36.00 28.08 -32.97
CA PRO A 172 -35.99 29.50 -32.66
C PRO A 172 -37.42 30.04 -32.49
N THR A 173 -37.55 31.18 -31.80
CA THR A 173 -38.84 31.76 -31.38
C THR A 173 -39.81 31.89 -32.55
N GLY A 174 -40.98 31.25 -32.40
CA GLY A 174 -42.05 31.23 -33.41
C GLY A 174 -41.95 30.10 -34.44
N TYR A 175 -40.98 29.19 -34.35
CA TYR A 175 -40.91 27.97 -35.16
C TYR A 175 -41.32 26.75 -34.32
N LYS A 176 -42.09 25.83 -34.91
CA LYS A 176 -42.44 24.54 -34.30
C LYS A 176 -41.55 23.43 -34.88
N ILE A 177 -41.24 22.43 -34.08
CA ILE A 177 -40.53 21.23 -34.56
C ILE A 177 -41.45 20.53 -35.57
N LYS A 178 -40.93 20.28 -36.77
CA LYS A 178 -41.55 19.39 -37.74
C LYS A 178 -41.31 17.97 -37.24
N ARG A 179 -42.36 17.35 -36.70
CA ARG A 179 -42.36 15.90 -36.45
C ARG A 179 -42.33 15.15 -37.77
#